data_AF-B9X8G1-F1
#
_entry.id   AF-B9X8G1-F1
#
_cell.length_a   1.000
_cell.length_b   1.000
_cell.length_c   1.000
_cell.angle_alpha   90.00
_cell.angle_beta   90.00
_cell.angle_gamma   90.00
#
_symmetry.space_group_name_H-M   'P 1'
#
loop_
_entity.id
_entity.type
_entity.pdbx_description
1 polymer ?
#
loop_
_entity_poly.entity_id
_entity_poly.type
_entity_poly.pdbx_seq_one_letter_code
_entity_poly.pdbx_strand_id
1 'polypeptide(L)'
;MSANEILKKYFSNLLLELKELQLVLIIESVELQKEEIEILNVTNPKKDLILESIKNYYKTINAWLKYSKNQKLDNFDYLIKEINLLREEIYIKYQICYKLLQQIINVKRKIPKIKKHQNHITVINSPIMLDMKI
;
A
#
# COMPACT_ATOMS: atom_id res chain seq x y z
N MET A 1 11.37 28.03 22.13
CA MET A 1 11.71 26.64 21.74
C MET A 1 13.12 26.66 21.17
N SER A 2 14.05 25.88 21.72
CA SER A 2 15.43 25.76 21.25
C SER A 2 15.52 24.92 19.96
N ALA A 3 16.62 25.02 19.22
CA ALA A 3 16.86 24.20 18.04
C ALA A 3 16.78 22.69 18.36
N ASN A 4 17.28 22.29 19.54
CA ASN A 4 17.21 20.90 20.01
C ASN A 4 15.78 20.46 20.30
N GLU A 5 14.96 21.32 20.92
CA GLU A 5 13.54 21.03 21.16
C GLU A 5 12.76 20.88 19.84
N ILE A 6 13.07 21.72 18.86
CA ILE A 6 12.47 21.66 17.52
C ILE A 6 12.86 20.36 16.83
N LEU A 7 14.15 20.02 16.81
CA LEU A 7 14.64 18.81 16.18
C LEU A 7 14.12 17.54 16.86
N LYS A 8 14.07 17.53 18.21
CA LYS A 8 13.45 16.46 18.99
C LYS A 8 12.00 16.25 18.60
N LYS A 9 11.22 17.33 18.46
CA LYS A 9 9.82 17.27 18.02
C LYS A 9 9.69 16.68 16.62
N TYR A 10 10.56 17.07 15.69
CA TYR A 10 10.55 16.48 14.34
C TYR A 10 10.87 14.98 14.33
N PHE A 11 11.85 14.53 15.12
CA PHE A 11 12.15 13.11 15.28
C PHE A 11 10.98 12.34 15.90
N SER A 12 10.36 12.87 16.96
CA SER A 12 9.20 12.24 17.60
C SER A 12 7.99 12.15 16.67
N ASN A 13 7.75 13.19 15.86
CA ASN A 13 6.68 13.15 14.88
C ASN A 13 6.95 12.15 13.75
N LEU A 14 8.20 12.10 13.24
CA LEU A 14 8.60 11.09 12.25
C LEU A 14 8.36 9.67 12.78
N LEU A 15 8.72 9.42 14.04
CA LEU A 15 8.50 8.14 14.69
C LEU A 15 7.01 7.78 14.77
N LEU A 16 6.14 8.75 15.04
CA LEU A 16 4.68 8.55 15.08
C LEU A 16 4.13 8.16 13.71
N GLU A 17 4.52 8.88 12.65
CA GLU A 17 4.10 8.60 11.27
C GLU A 17 4.55 7.21 10.81
N LEU A 18 5.78 6.81 11.17
CA LEU A 18 6.27 5.46 10.88
C LEU A 18 5.45 4.38 11.61
N LYS A 19 5.07 4.61 12.88
CA LYS A 19 4.20 3.70 13.63
C LYS A 19 2.82 3.60 13.00
N GLU A 20 2.27 4.71 12.51
CA GLU A 20 1.00 4.71 11.78
C GLU A 20 1.10 3.93 10.46
N LEU A 21 2.16 4.14 9.67
CA LEU A 21 2.41 3.37 8.45
C LEU A 21 2.52 1.86 8.74
N GLN A 22 3.20 1.49 9.81
CA GLN A 22 3.34 0.09 10.22
C GLN A 22 1.96 -0.53 10.52
N LEU A 23 1.10 0.17 11.28
CA LEU A 23 -0.25 -0.30 11.59
C LEU A 23 -1.09 -0.47 10.33
N VAL A 24 -1.02 0.50 9.40
CA VAL A 24 -1.70 0.38 8.10
C VAL A 24 -1.25 -0.88 7.37
N LEU A 25 0.06 -1.12 7.24
CA LEU A 25 0.58 -2.31 6.57
C LEU A 25 0.19 -3.62 7.27
N ILE A 26 0.07 -3.63 8.60
CA ILE A 26 -0.42 -4.79 9.35
C ILE A 26 -1.87 -5.09 8.98
N ILE A 27 -2.74 -4.08 8.94
CA ILE A 27 -4.14 -4.23 8.54
C ILE A 27 -4.23 -4.73 7.10
N GLU A 28 -3.53 -4.08 6.17
CA GLU A 28 -3.50 -4.50 4.75
C GLU A 28 -3.01 -5.95 4.62
N SER A 29 -1.98 -6.35 5.38
CA SER A 29 -1.48 -7.73 5.39
C SER A 29 -2.52 -8.74 5.88
N VAL A 30 -3.29 -8.40 6.92
CA VAL A 30 -4.33 -9.28 7.47
C VAL A 30 -5.46 -9.45 6.46
N GLU A 31 -5.91 -8.37 5.83
CA GLU A 31 -6.94 -8.44 4.79
C GLU A 31 -6.47 -9.23 3.56
N LEU A 32 -5.22 -9.06 3.15
CA LEU A 32 -4.63 -9.84 2.05
C LEU A 32 -4.58 -11.35 2.33
N GLN A 33 -4.39 -11.75 3.58
CA GLN A 33 -4.36 -13.16 3.98
C GLN A 33 -5.73 -13.82 3.97
N LYS A 34 -6.82 -13.06 4.00
CA LYS A 34 -8.18 -13.61 3.93
C LYS A 34 -8.59 -14.05 2.51
N GLU A 35 -7.77 -13.77 1.49
CA GLU A 35 -7.98 -14.11 0.07
C GLU A 35 -9.24 -13.54 -0.61
N GLU A 36 -10.20 -13.00 0.15
CA GLU A 36 -11.35 -12.21 -0.31
C GLU A 36 -10.94 -10.75 -0.57
N ILE A 37 -10.11 -10.50 -1.59
CA ILE A 37 -9.71 -9.13 -1.94
C ILE A 37 -10.89 -8.37 -2.55
N GLU A 38 -11.55 -7.56 -1.73
CA GLU A 38 -12.13 -6.30 -2.17
C GLU A 38 -11.04 -5.22 -2.08
N ILE A 39 -10.63 -4.67 -3.23
CA ILE A 39 -9.53 -3.69 -3.31
C ILE A 39 -9.77 -2.49 -2.39
N LEU A 40 -11.04 -2.10 -2.21
CA LEU A 40 -11.45 -1.03 -1.30
C LEU A 40 -11.22 -1.37 0.17
N ASN A 41 -11.22 -2.66 0.55
CA ASN A 41 -10.95 -3.11 1.92
C ASN A 41 -9.44 -3.28 2.18
N VAL A 42 -8.64 -3.43 1.11
CA VAL A 42 -7.19 -3.62 1.21
C VAL A 42 -6.42 -2.31 1.05
N THR A 43 -6.90 -1.36 0.24
CA THR A 43 -6.18 -0.11 0.01
C THR A 43 -6.56 0.94 1.03
N ASN A 44 -5.61 1.33 1.88
CA ASN A 44 -5.83 2.44 2.80
C ASN A 44 -5.40 3.77 2.16
N PRO A 45 -6.34 4.68 1.81
CA PRO A 45 -6.01 5.94 1.15
C PRO A 45 -5.15 6.87 2.02
N LYS A 46 -5.13 6.67 3.35
CA LYS A 46 -4.25 7.44 4.25
C LYS A 46 -2.78 7.11 4.05
N LYS A 47 -2.45 5.94 3.48
CA LYS A 47 -1.07 5.49 3.30
C LYS A 47 -0.23 6.49 2.50
N ASP A 48 -0.79 7.07 1.45
CA ASP A 48 -0.08 8.04 0.60
C ASP A 48 0.21 9.34 1.36
N LEU A 49 -0.74 9.81 2.17
CA LEU A 49 -0.56 10.98 3.02
C LEU A 49 0.52 10.75 4.09
N ILE A 50 0.53 9.57 4.72
CA ILE A 50 1.55 9.19 5.70
C ILE A 50 2.93 9.13 5.04
N LEU A 51 3.04 8.53 3.85
CA LEU A 51 4.30 8.46 3.10
C LEU A 51 4.83 9.85 2.72
N GLU A 52 3.96 10.75 2.30
CA GLU A 52 4.32 12.15 2.03
C GLU A 52 4.79 12.86 3.30
N SER A 53 4.07 12.67 4.42
CA SER A 53 4.43 13.22 5.73
C SER A 53 5.82 12.76 6.18
N ILE A 54 6.09 11.44 6.13
CA ILE A 54 7.39 10.84 6.43
C ILE A 54 8.50 11.46 5.58
N LYS A 55 8.28 11.58 4.26
CA LYS A 55 9.24 12.18 3.34
C LYS A 55 9.56 13.63 3.71
N ASN A 56 8.54 14.39 4.09
CA ASN A 56 8.68 15.78 4.52
C ASN A 56 9.46 15.89 5.85
N TYR A 57 9.21 14.99 6.80
CA TYR A 57 9.98 14.94 8.04
C TYR A 57 11.45 14.62 7.79
N TYR A 58 11.78 13.60 6.98
CA TYR A 58 13.17 13.31 6.62
C TYR A 58 13.86 14.50 5.95
N LYS A 59 13.19 15.15 4.99
CA LYS A 59 13.73 16.34 4.31
C LYS A 59 14.02 17.45 5.32
N THR A 60 13.09 17.69 6.25
CA THR A 60 13.20 18.75 7.25
C THR A 60 14.32 18.46 8.24
N ILE A 61 14.38 17.25 8.81
CA ILE A 61 15.44 16.81 9.74
C ILE A 61 16.81 16.94 9.07
N ASN A 62 16.96 16.45 7.84
CA ASN A 62 18.23 16.52 7.10
C ASN A 62 18.65 17.96 6.81
N ALA A 63 17.69 18.84 6.48
CA ALA A 63 17.97 20.27 6.31
C ALA A 63 18.46 20.89 7.62
N TRP A 64 17.76 20.64 8.73
CA TRP A 64 18.17 21.11 10.06
C TRP A 64 19.58 20.65 10.42
N LEU A 65 19.86 19.35 10.32
CA LEU A 65 21.18 18.78 10.59
C LEU A 65 22.29 19.38 9.72
N LYS A 66 21.99 19.76 8.46
CA LYS A 66 22.94 20.39 7.55
C LYS A 66 23.24 21.85 7.95
N TYR A 67 22.23 22.60 8.37
CA TYR A 67 22.40 24.02 8.77
C TYR A 67 22.95 24.17 10.19
N SER A 68 22.74 23.20 11.06
CA SER A 68 23.19 23.21 12.46
C SER A 68 24.64 22.77 12.64
N LYS A 69 25.47 22.69 11.59
CA LYS A 69 26.89 22.28 11.69
C LYS A 69 27.71 23.11 12.69
N ASN A 70 27.30 24.34 12.96
CA ASN A 70 27.95 25.25 13.89
C ASN A 70 27.20 25.38 15.24
N GLN A 71 26.16 24.58 15.47
CA GLN A 71 25.35 24.58 16.69
C GLN A 71 25.61 23.31 17.50
N LYS A 72 25.65 23.44 18.83
CA LYS A 72 25.73 22.30 19.74
C LYS A 72 24.37 21.60 19.77
N LEU A 73 24.24 20.52 19.01
CA LEU A 73 23.06 19.67 19.01
C LEU A 73 23.10 18.67 20.16
N ASP A 74 21.91 18.30 20.66
CA ASP A 74 21.75 17.17 21.57
C ASP A 74 22.04 15.85 20.85
N ASN A 75 22.34 14.80 21.63
CA ASN A 75 22.47 13.46 21.07
C ASN A 75 21.09 12.88 20.74
N PHE A 76 20.85 12.56 19.46
CA PHE A 76 19.64 11.93 18.95
C PHE A 76 19.83 10.46 18.51
N ASP A 77 20.97 9.83 18.83
CA ASP A 77 21.35 8.47 18.40
C ASP A 77 20.27 7.42 18.76
N TYR A 78 19.69 7.54 19.95
CA TYR A 78 18.60 6.65 20.38
C TYR A 78 17.39 6.73 19.43
N LEU A 79 16.96 7.95 19.08
CA LEU A 79 15.82 8.15 18.17
C LEU A 79 16.15 7.68 16.76
N ILE A 80 17.36 7.96 16.27
CA ILE A 80 17.82 7.49 14.95
C ILE A 80 17.82 5.96 14.90
N LYS A 81 18.31 5.30 15.97
CA LYS A 81 18.30 3.84 16.07
C LYS A 81 16.88 3.28 16.06
N GLU A 82 15.97 3.85 16.85
CA GLU A 82 14.56 3.43 16.88
C GLU A 82 13.89 3.59 15.50
N ILE A 83 14.11 4.73 14.83
CA ILE A 83 13.60 5.00 13.48
C ILE A 83 14.13 4.00 12.46
N ASN A 84 15.42 3.67 12.52
CA ASN A 84 16.01 2.70 11.59
C ASN A 84 15.44 1.29 11.77
N LEU A 85 15.28 0.84 13.03
CA LEU A 85 14.65 -0.45 13.34
C LEU A 85 13.22 -0.50 12.79
N LEU A 86 12.42 0.54 13.06
CA LEU A 86 11.05 0.60 12.59
C LEU A 86 10.95 0.64 11.06
N ARG A 87 11.88 1.33 10.39
CA ARG A 87 11.97 1.34 8.93
C ARG A 87 12.23 -0.05 8.35
N GLU A 88 13.09 -0.85 8.99
CA GLU A 88 13.36 -2.23 8.58
C GLU A 88 12.11 -3.11 8.74
N GLU A 89 11.40 -2.99 9.86
CA GLU A 89 10.15 -3.72 10.09
C GLU A 89 9.07 -3.38 9.05
N ILE A 90 8.89 -2.09 8.76
CA ILE A 90 7.98 -1.59 7.73
C ILE A 90 8.35 -2.17 6.35
N TYR A 91 9.65 -2.16 6.01
CA TYR A 91 10.12 -2.70 4.74
C TYR A 91 9.81 -4.20 4.62
N ILE A 92 10.08 -4.97 5.67
CA ILE A 92 9.78 -6.41 5.70
C ILE A 92 8.28 -6.65 5.49
N LYS A 93 7.42 -5.90 6.19
CA LYS A 93 5.96 -6.00 6.03
C LYS A 93 5.50 -5.64 4.63
N TYR A 94 6.02 -4.56 4.06
CA TYR A 94 5.73 -4.16 2.69
C TYR A 94 6.07 -5.28 1.68
N GLN A 95 7.24 -5.91 1.83
CA GLN A 95 7.65 -7.03 0.97
C GLN A 95 6.72 -8.24 1.09
N ILE A 96 6.20 -8.52 2.29
CA ILE A 96 5.20 -9.58 2.51
C ILE A 96 3.90 -9.25 1.77
N CYS A 97 3.34 -8.05 1.98
CA CYS A 97 2.12 -7.61 1.30
C CYS A 97 2.27 -7.68 -0.23
N TYR A 98 3.40 -7.22 -0.75
CA TYR A 98 3.70 -7.27 -2.19
C TYR A 98 3.73 -8.70 -2.73
N LYS A 99 4.36 -9.64 -2.02
CA LYS A 99 4.39 -11.05 -2.42
C LYS A 99 2.99 -11.68 -2.43
N LEU A 100 2.18 -11.40 -1.40
CA LEU A 100 0.79 -11.89 -1.32
C LEU A 100 -0.04 -11.36 -2.49
N LEU A 101 0.04 -10.05 -2.78
CA LEU A 101 -0.63 -9.44 -3.92
C LEU A 101 -0.23 -10.09 -5.26
N GLN A 102 1.07 -10.35 -5.48
CA GLN A 102 1.55 -11.03 -6.68
C GLN A 102 0.99 -12.45 -6.80
N GLN A 103 0.96 -13.21 -5.71
CA GLN A 103 0.36 -14.55 -5.70
C GLN A 103 -1.12 -14.50 -6.08
N ILE A 104 -1.88 -13.58 -5.49
CA ILE A 104 -3.33 -13.46 -5.72
C ILE A 104 -3.61 -13.04 -7.18
N ILE A 105 -2.83 -12.09 -7.72
CA ILE A 105 -2.91 -11.71 -9.14
C ILE A 105 -2.62 -12.92 -10.06
N ASN A 106 -1.60 -13.71 -9.73
CA ASN A 106 -1.22 -14.88 -10.52
C ASN A 106 -2.28 -15.99 -10.48
N VAL A 107 -2.92 -16.22 -9.33
CA VAL A 107 -4.05 -17.16 -9.20
C VAL A 107 -5.24 -16.68 -10.03
N LYS A 108 -5.65 -15.41 -9.89
CA LYS A 108 -6.78 -14.86 -10.67
C LYS A 108 -6.52 -14.86 -12.19
N ARG A 109 -5.28 -14.68 -12.64
CA ARG A 109 -4.90 -14.80 -14.07
C ARG A 109 -4.96 -16.23 -14.61
N LYS A 110 -4.73 -17.24 -13.76
CA LYS A 110 -4.73 -18.66 -14.15
C LYS A 110 -6.13 -19.25 -14.28
N ILE A 111 -7.18 -18.56 -13.80
CA ILE A 111 -8.56 -18.95 -14.08
C ILE A 111 -8.75 -18.83 -15.60
N PRO A 112 -8.95 -19.93 -16.34
CA PRO A 112 -9.13 -19.87 -17.78
C PRO A 112 -10.31 -18.96 -18.06
N LYS A 113 -10.10 -17.90 -18.85
CA LYS A 113 -11.22 -17.19 -19.47
C LYS A 113 -12.04 -18.27 -20.16
N ILE A 114 -13.25 -18.55 -19.67
CA ILE A 114 -14.20 -19.44 -20.33
C ILE A 114 -14.25 -18.93 -21.76
N LYS A 115 -13.61 -19.66 -22.69
CA LYS A 115 -13.77 -19.39 -24.11
C LYS A 115 -15.25 -19.56 -24.32
N LYS A 116 -15.98 -18.45 -24.53
CA LYS A 116 -17.36 -18.50 -25.01
C LYS A 116 -17.34 -19.54 -26.12
N HIS A 117 -17.93 -20.71 -25.89
CA HIS A 117 -18.24 -21.60 -26.98
C HIS A 117 -19.15 -20.76 -27.86
N GLN A 118 -18.60 -20.26 -28.97
CA GLN A 118 -19.39 -19.86 -30.09
C GLN A 118 -20.09 -21.14 -30.52
N ASN A 119 -21.23 -21.41 -29.89
CA ASN A 119 -22.20 -22.32 -30.42
C ASN A 119 -22.54 -21.72 -31.78
N HIS A 120 -21.99 -22.31 -32.84
CA HIS A 120 -22.46 -22.11 -34.19
C HIS A 120 -23.93 -22.52 -34.17
N ILE A 121 -24.81 -21.53 -34.00
CA ILE A 121 -26.20 -21.68 -34.36
C ILE A 121 -26.18 -21.85 -35.87
N THR A 122 -26.21 -23.08 -36.34
CA THR A 122 -26.59 -23.41 -37.71
C THR A 122 -27.99 -22.88 -37.90
N VAL A 123 -28.09 -21.70 -38.52
CA VAL A 123 -29.34 -21.13 -39.00
C VAL A 123 -29.85 -22.05 -40.09
N ILE A 124 -30.72 -23.00 -39.73
CA ILE A 124 -31.55 -23.73 -40.68
C ILE A 124 -32.65 -22.76 -41.10
N ASN A 125 -32.39 -21.99 -42.16
CA ASN A 125 -33.42 -21.24 -42.86
C ASN A 125 -34.25 -22.23 -43.68
N SER A 126 -35.35 -22.71 -43.10
CA SER A 126 -36.48 -23.21 -43.88
C SER A 126 -37.75 -22.54 -43.35
N PRO A 127 -38.43 -21.70 -44.16
CA PRO A 127 -39.62 -21.00 -43.72
C PRO A 127 -40.79 -21.99 -43.60
N ILE A 128 -41.28 -22.19 -42.38
CA ILE A 128 -42.55 -22.88 -42.18
C ILE A 128 -43.65 -21.84 -42.44
N MET A 129 -44.28 -21.92 -43.60
CA MET A 129 -45.55 -21.23 -43.87
C MET A 129 -46.62 -21.83 -42.95
N LEU A 130 -47.17 -21.03 -42.04
CA LEU A 130 -48.41 -21.35 -41.35
C LEU A 130 -49.57 -20.80 -42.17
N ASP A 131 -50.24 -21.70 -42.90
CA ASP A 131 -51.54 -21.48 -43.52
C ASP A 131 -52.57 -21.27 -42.41
N MET A 132 -52.94 -20.02 -42.11
CA MET A 132 -54.10 -19.73 -41.26
C MET A 132 -55.27 -19.31 -42.14
N LYS A 133 -56.18 -20.25 -42.39
CA LYS A 133 -57.57 -19.93 -42.79
C LYS A 133 -58.33 -19.45 -41.57
N ILE A 134 -58.78 -18.19 -41.59
CA ILE A 134 -60.13 -17.77 -41.17
C ILE A 134 -60.60 -16.73 -42.18
#